data_AF-A0AB34K420-F1
#
_entry.id   AF-A0AB34K420-F1
#
_cell.length_a   1.000
_cell.length_b   1.000
_cell.length_c   1.000
_cell.angle_alpha   90.00
_cell.angle_beta   90.00
_cell.angle_gamma   90.00
#
_symmetry.space_group_name_H-M   'P 1'
#
loop_
_entity.id
_entity.type
_entity.pdbx_description
1 polymer ?
#
loop_
_entity_poly.entity_id
_entity_poly.type
_entity_poly.pdbx_seq_one_letter_code
_entity_poly.pdbx_strand_id
1 'polypeptide(L)'
;MRMNDILHAVVQMVDEHGTHETFPCNGLTVATHDEISHDIPTMFPVTDETTVNIAYTHKTRRVVNRYYMNKYAALANEVVEVLAPTKTEEQLHKCQDVKLFAGAPIIAIRTVKKMKVYNAEMFDVVEFPRPPTGWHNATLTQLKDIAQKMCLPSSGNKAALVERIENKESAFVIRSRRSGEEIHVPLERFHDMFRIAYCITVHQSQGQTIRERYTIFDWYLPFLKDEERARAKYVALSRGTRKDHVQIDTSDSVLYGDDVLKSFIEHVVLNDDYVGDKPDFETFAMRHMLDKHHAWAVETRAKHNELFVPRGMCTLAVYTELIDAVVEDVRATAIRVNAACLACVPMSIDTCL
;
A
#
# COMPACT_ATOMS: atom_id res chain seq x y z
N MET A 1 1.51 -32.04 5.45
CA MET A 1 2.08 -31.97 4.09
C MET A 1 3.47 -31.36 4.23
N ARG A 2 4.52 -32.14 3.97
CA ARG A 2 5.90 -31.64 4.04
C ARG A 2 6.17 -30.79 2.79
N MET A 3 7.07 -29.82 2.92
CA MET A 3 7.48 -28.91 1.84
C MET A 3 7.95 -29.63 0.57
N ASN A 4 8.58 -30.80 0.74
CA ASN A 4 8.94 -31.69 -0.37
C ASN A 4 7.72 -32.25 -1.10
N ASP A 5 6.55 -32.37 -0.47
CA ASP A 5 5.35 -32.91 -1.14
C ASP A 5 4.72 -31.86 -2.08
N ILE A 6 4.89 -30.56 -1.80
CA ILE A 6 4.43 -29.48 -2.69
C ILE A 6 5.41 -29.28 -3.84
N LEU A 7 6.71 -29.30 -3.56
CA LEU A 7 7.75 -29.28 -4.59
C LEU A 7 7.70 -30.55 -5.44
N HIS A 8 7.49 -31.74 -4.85
CA HIS A 8 7.24 -32.96 -5.60
C HIS A 8 5.91 -32.94 -6.33
N ALA A 9 4.84 -32.33 -5.83
CA ALA A 9 3.62 -32.20 -6.61
C ALA A 9 3.83 -31.25 -7.81
N VAL A 10 4.57 -30.16 -7.63
CA VAL A 10 4.90 -29.22 -8.72
C VAL A 10 5.89 -29.86 -9.72
N VAL A 11 6.82 -30.69 -9.26
CA VAL A 11 7.77 -31.43 -10.12
C VAL A 11 7.12 -32.67 -10.75
N GLN A 12 6.26 -33.41 -10.05
CA GLN A 12 5.49 -34.54 -10.59
C GLN A 12 4.47 -34.07 -11.62
N MET A 13 3.86 -32.88 -11.48
CA MET A 13 3.03 -32.32 -12.54
C MET A 13 3.84 -31.96 -13.81
N VAL A 14 5.15 -31.78 -13.69
CA VAL A 14 6.07 -31.65 -14.83
C VAL A 14 6.46 -33.03 -15.40
N ASP A 15 6.56 -34.06 -14.58
CA ASP A 15 6.96 -35.42 -14.99
C ASP A 15 5.79 -36.32 -15.43
N GLU A 16 4.55 -36.10 -15.00
CA GLU A 16 3.38 -36.95 -15.29
C GLU A 16 2.85 -36.79 -16.74
N HIS A 17 3.45 -35.91 -17.52
CA HIS A 17 3.32 -35.87 -18.99
C HIS A 17 4.52 -36.48 -19.75
N GLY A 18 5.47 -37.10 -19.04
CA GLY A 18 6.64 -37.77 -19.61
C GLY A 18 6.68 -39.26 -19.27
N THR A 19 6.10 -40.10 -20.11
CA THR A 19 6.35 -41.56 -20.06
C THR A 19 7.83 -41.83 -20.35
N HIS A 20 8.49 -42.56 -19.45
CA HIS A 20 9.79 -43.18 -19.66
C HIS A 20 9.71 -44.27 -20.75
N GLU A 21 9.74 -43.88 -22.02
CA GLU A 21 10.25 -44.73 -23.09
C GLU A 21 11.14 -43.89 -24.01
N THR A 22 12.35 -44.38 -24.24
CA THR A 22 13.35 -43.77 -25.11
C THR A 22 12.84 -43.72 -26.54
N PHE A 23 12.33 -42.56 -26.97
CA PHE A 23 12.12 -42.23 -28.38
C PHE A 23 12.91 -40.96 -28.75
N PRO A 24 13.46 -40.90 -29.98
CA PRO A 24 14.32 -39.80 -30.40
C PRO A 24 13.51 -38.53 -30.61
N CYS A 25 14.11 -37.43 -30.17
CA CYS A 25 13.63 -36.06 -30.24
C CYS A 25 12.88 -35.75 -31.54
N ASN A 26 11.65 -35.22 -31.41
CA ASN A 26 11.09 -34.17 -32.26
C ASN A 26 9.80 -33.63 -31.62
N GLY A 27 9.87 -32.43 -31.04
CA GLY A 27 8.69 -31.54 -31.00
C GLY A 27 7.93 -31.33 -29.68
N LEU A 28 8.52 -31.52 -28.49
CA LEU A 28 7.94 -30.96 -27.26
C LEU A 28 8.78 -29.80 -26.73
N THR A 29 8.24 -28.59 -26.88
CA THR A 29 8.68 -27.39 -26.19
C THR A 29 8.46 -27.58 -24.68
N VAL A 30 9.56 -27.51 -23.91
CA VAL A 30 9.49 -27.35 -22.46
C VAL A 30 8.69 -26.08 -22.19
N ALA A 31 7.59 -26.19 -21.46
CA ALA A 31 6.81 -25.04 -21.06
C ALA A 31 7.75 -24.02 -20.39
N THR A 32 7.85 -22.83 -20.98
CA THR A 32 8.73 -21.79 -20.45
C THR A 32 8.23 -21.39 -19.07
N HIS A 33 9.11 -20.80 -18.24
CA HIS A 33 8.74 -20.30 -16.91
C HIS A 33 7.49 -19.37 -16.94
N ASP A 34 7.26 -18.74 -18.09
CA ASP A 34 6.12 -17.88 -18.38
C ASP A 34 4.77 -18.65 -18.45
N GLU A 35 4.74 -19.87 -18.98
CA GLU A 35 3.50 -20.66 -19.09
C GLU A 35 3.00 -21.10 -17.71
N ILE A 36 3.89 -21.54 -16.82
CA ILE A 36 3.54 -21.94 -15.44
C ILE A 36 3.10 -20.72 -14.59
N SER A 37 3.59 -19.51 -14.91
CA SER A 37 3.27 -18.28 -14.17
C SER A 37 1.82 -17.83 -14.35
N HIS A 38 1.21 -18.09 -15.52
CA HIS A 38 -0.15 -17.65 -15.83
C HIS A 38 -1.24 -18.49 -15.16
N ASP A 39 -0.96 -19.76 -14.85
CA ASP A 39 -1.95 -20.68 -14.26
C ASP A 39 -2.05 -20.61 -12.74
N ILE A 40 -1.04 -20.05 -12.05
CA ILE A 40 -1.07 -20.02 -10.57
C ILE A 40 -2.30 -19.27 -10.03
N PRO A 41 -2.65 -18.09 -10.54
CA PRO A 41 -3.76 -17.36 -9.93
C PRO A 41 -5.14 -17.96 -10.16
N THR A 42 -5.34 -18.71 -11.26
CA THR A 42 -6.59 -19.44 -11.48
C THR A 42 -6.79 -20.54 -10.43
N MET A 43 -5.70 -21.04 -9.83
CA MET A 43 -5.75 -21.99 -8.70
C MET A 43 -6.10 -21.34 -7.34
N PHE A 44 -5.99 -20.00 -7.23
CA PHE A 44 -6.19 -19.25 -5.98
C PHE A 44 -7.11 -18.04 -6.17
N PRO A 45 -8.36 -18.23 -6.63
CA PRO A 45 -9.26 -17.13 -6.88
C PRO A 45 -9.60 -16.38 -5.59
N VAL A 46 -9.73 -15.05 -5.69
CA VAL A 46 -10.32 -14.23 -4.62
C VAL A 46 -11.79 -14.61 -4.49
N THR A 47 -12.12 -15.20 -3.36
CA THR A 47 -13.46 -15.76 -3.09
C THR A 47 -14.20 -15.00 -2.00
N ASP A 48 -13.45 -14.45 -1.04
CA ASP A 48 -13.98 -13.82 0.16
C ASP A 48 -13.05 -12.69 0.59
N GLU A 49 -13.59 -11.72 1.30
CA GLU A 49 -12.78 -10.68 1.94
C GLU A 49 -11.91 -11.27 3.08
N THR A 50 -10.64 -10.88 3.14
CA THR A 50 -9.69 -11.41 4.14
C THR A 50 -9.21 -10.36 5.13
N THR A 51 -9.09 -10.74 6.40
CA THR A 51 -8.62 -9.85 7.47
C THR A 51 -7.11 -9.62 7.45
N VAL A 52 -6.35 -10.49 6.77
CA VAL A 52 -4.92 -10.38 6.56
C VAL A 52 -4.63 -10.31 5.07
N ASN A 53 -3.81 -9.35 4.66
CA ASN A 53 -3.48 -9.12 3.26
C ASN A 53 -1.96 -8.91 3.12
N ILE A 54 -1.37 -9.43 2.05
CA ILE A 54 0.04 -9.21 1.71
C ILE A 54 0.10 -8.47 0.38
N ALA A 55 0.85 -7.37 0.33
CA ALA A 55 1.17 -6.68 -0.91
C ALA A 55 2.67 -6.73 -1.17
N TYR A 56 3.08 -6.63 -2.42
CA TYR A 56 4.51 -6.45 -2.71
C TYR A 56 4.92 -4.98 -2.62
N THR A 57 4.02 -4.06 -2.96
CA THR A 57 4.31 -2.62 -2.95
C THR A 57 3.79 -1.91 -1.71
N HIS A 58 4.47 -0.82 -1.33
CA HIS A 58 3.95 0.09 -0.30
C HIS A 58 2.69 0.84 -0.77
N LYS A 59 2.54 1.08 -2.08
CA LYS A 59 1.39 1.76 -2.68
C LYS A 59 0.10 0.95 -2.44
N THR A 60 0.07 -0.30 -2.87
CA THR A 60 -1.08 -1.19 -2.68
C THR A 60 -1.36 -1.42 -1.20
N ARG A 61 -0.32 -1.65 -0.39
CA ARG A 61 -0.44 -1.72 1.07
C ARG A 61 -1.19 -0.52 1.66
N ARG A 62 -0.91 0.70 1.21
CA ARG A 62 -1.58 1.92 1.70
C ARG A 62 -3.04 1.98 1.27
N VAL A 63 -3.34 1.64 0.02
CA VAL A 63 -4.70 1.63 -0.52
C VAL A 63 -5.57 0.62 0.22
N VAL A 64 -5.11 -0.63 0.35
CA VAL A 64 -5.83 -1.68 1.06
C VAL A 64 -6.04 -1.31 2.52
N ASN A 65 -4.99 -0.81 3.21
CA ASN A 65 -5.15 -0.35 4.59
C ASN A 65 -6.14 0.80 4.72
N ARG A 66 -6.13 1.79 3.80
CA ARG A 66 -7.09 2.90 3.81
C ARG A 66 -8.52 2.41 3.66
N TYR A 67 -8.75 1.48 2.74
CA TYR A 67 -10.05 0.85 2.54
C TYR A 67 -10.58 0.22 3.83
N TYR A 68 -9.80 -0.69 4.44
CA TYR A 68 -10.22 -1.38 5.66
C TYR A 68 -10.35 -0.46 6.87
N MET A 69 -9.44 0.49 7.04
CA MET A 69 -9.54 1.50 8.10
C MET A 69 -10.84 2.29 7.98
N ASN A 70 -11.19 2.78 6.78
CA ASN A 70 -12.43 3.54 6.59
C ASN A 70 -13.67 2.67 6.78
N LYS A 71 -13.65 1.44 6.26
CA LYS A 71 -14.75 0.49 6.40
C LYS A 71 -15.08 0.18 7.86
N TYR A 72 -14.06 -0.17 8.65
CA TYR A 72 -14.26 -0.57 10.04
C TYR A 72 -14.37 0.62 11.00
N ALA A 73 -13.74 1.77 10.69
CA ALA A 73 -13.96 3.00 11.45
C ALA A 73 -15.43 3.45 11.41
N ALA A 74 -16.13 3.24 10.28
CA ALA A 74 -17.55 3.54 10.17
C ALA A 74 -18.45 2.66 11.08
N LEU A 75 -17.93 1.52 11.55
CA LEU A 75 -18.61 0.57 12.43
C LEU A 75 -18.16 0.69 13.89
N ALA A 76 -17.11 1.47 14.14
CA ALA A 76 -16.52 1.60 15.46
C ALA A 76 -17.26 2.64 16.30
N ASN A 77 -17.40 2.36 17.60
CA ASN A 77 -17.98 3.32 18.55
C ASN A 77 -17.06 4.54 18.75
N GLU A 78 -15.75 4.33 18.67
CA GLU A 78 -14.73 5.35 18.90
C GLU A 78 -13.60 5.16 17.89
N VAL A 79 -13.14 6.27 17.32
CA VAL A 79 -12.07 6.32 16.33
C VAL A 79 -11.11 7.44 16.69
N VAL A 80 -9.81 7.13 16.73
CA VAL A 80 -8.73 8.09 16.92
C VAL A 80 -7.94 8.22 15.63
N GLU A 81 -7.83 9.43 15.12
CA GLU A 81 -6.98 9.73 13.96
C GLU A 81 -5.57 10.08 14.41
N VAL A 82 -4.59 9.35 13.89
CA VAL A 82 -3.16 9.61 14.11
C VAL A 82 -2.56 10.03 12.78
N LEU A 83 -2.15 11.29 12.71
CA LEU A 83 -1.57 11.88 11.52
C LEU A 83 -0.12 11.40 11.34
N ALA A 84 0.24 11.08 10.10
CA ALA A 84 1.61 10.75 9.78
C ALA A 84 2.52 11.96 10.12
N PRO A 85 3.67 11.74 10.78
CA PRO A 85 4.60 12.83 11.06
C PRO A 85 5.07 13.46 9.75
N THR A 86 5.25 14.79 9.76
CA THR A 86 5.96 15.52 8.71
C THR A 86 7.39 14.99 8.65
N LYS A 87 7.66 14.19 7.63
CA LYS A 87 8.95 13.51 7.43
C LYS A 87 9.55 13.91 6.09
N THR A 88 10.84 13.58 5.93
CA THR A 88 11.53 13.64 4.64
C THR A 88 10.78 12.81 3.59
N GLU A 89 10.91 13.18 2.32
CA GLU A 89 10.24 12.55 1.18
C GLU A 89 10.47 11.03 1.14
N GLU A 90 11.69 10.58 1.49
CA GLU A 90 12.07 9.17 1.56
C GLU A 90 11.35 8.37 2.66
N GLN A 91 10.80 9.03 3.68
CA GLN A 91 10.02 8.33 4.72
C GLN A 91 8.50 8.45 4.48
N LEU A 92 8.09 9.37 3.60
CA LEU A 92 6.70 9.64 3.26
C LEU A 92 6.02 8.40 2.65
N HIS A 93 6.72 7.65 1.80
CA HIS A 93 6.16 6.47 1.14
C HIS A 93 5.89 5.29 2.11
N LYS A 94 6.53 5.29 3.29
CA LYS A 94 6.35 4.25 4.32
C LYS A 94 5.27 4.61 5.35
N CYS A 95 4.88 5.88 5.42
CA CYS A 95 3.91 6.39 6.37
C CYS A 95 2.54 6.60 5.71
N GLN A 96 1.51 6.71 6.54
CA GLN A 96 0.16 7.11 6.15
C GLN A 96 -0.57 7.54 7.40
N ASP A 97 -1.57 8.40 7.25
CA ASP A 97 -2.52 8.70 8.32
C ASP A 97 -3.28 7.43 8.70
N VAL A 98 -3.54 7.26 9.98
CA VAL A 98 -4.13 6.04 10.51
C VAL A 98 -5.36 6.37 11.34
N LYS A 99 -6.44 5.63 11.08
CA LYS A 99 -7.61 5.58 11.94
C LYS A 99 -7.47 4.35 12.82
N LEU A 100 -7.34 4.58 14.12
CA LEU A 100 -7.29 3.51 15.11
C LEU A 100 -8.66 3.38 15.78
N PHE A 101 -9.09 2.16 16.00
CA PHE A 101 -10.29 1.77 16.75
C PHE A 101 -10.05 0.40 17.41
N ALA A 102 -10.91 0.00 18.35
CA ALA A 102 -10.75 -1.26 19.05
C ALA A 102 -10.91 -2.43 18.07
N GLY A 103 -9.98 -3.37 18.08
CA GLY A 103 -9.85 -4.45 17.11
C GLY A 103 -8.98 -4.13 15.89
N ALA A 104 -8.50 -2.90 15.72
CA ALA A 104 -7.63 -2.56 14.60
C ALA A 104 -6.29 -3.33 14.67
N PRO A 105 -5.88 -4.06 13.62
CA PRO A 105 -4.64 -4.81 13.59
C PRO A 105 -3.47 -3.88 13.32
N ILE A 106 -2.40 -4.03 14.10
CA ILE A 106 -1.14 -3.30 13.91
C ILE A 106 0.04 -4.26 13.93
N ILE A 107 1.14 -3.85 13.32
CA ILE A 107 2.40 -4.59 13.27
C ILE A 107 3.54 -3.72 13.79
N ALA A 108 4.37 -4.28 14.65
CA ALA A 108 5.57 -3.62 15.13
C ALA A 108 6.62 -3.51 14.00
N ILE A 109 7.18 -2.31 13.82
CA ILE A 109 8.20 -2.02 12.80
C ILE A 109 9.63 -1.92 13.35
N ARG A 110 9.77 -2.05 14.67
CA ARG A 110 11.06 -2.12 15.37
C ARG A 110 10.92 -2.88 16.67
N THR A 111 12.03 -3.42 17.17
CA THR A 111 12.07 -4.08 18.48
C THR A 111 12.28 -3.05 19.58
N VAL A 112 11.39 -3.04 20.58
CA VAL A 112 11.48 -2.22 21.80
C VAL A 112 11.51 -3.16 23.00
N LYS A 113 12.72 -3.64 23.36
CA LYS A 113 12.92 -4.67 24.40
C LYS A 113 12.29 -4.32 25.75
N LYS A 114 12.38 -3.04 26.17
CA LYS A 114 11.80 -2.56 27.44
C LYS A 114 10.29 -2.77 27.52
N MET A 115 9.60 -2.75 26.37
CA MET A 115 8.16 -2.94 26.27
C MET A 115 7.78 -4.36 25.82
N LYS A 116 8.76 -5.26 25.64
CA LYS A 116 8.57 -6.59 25.04
C LYS A 116 7.88 -6.57 23.66
N VAL A 117 8.08 -5.51 22.89
CA VAL A 117 7.57 -5.41 21.52
C VAL A 117 8.67 -5.86 20.57
N TYR A 118 8.43 -6.87 19.74
CA TYR A 118 9.41 -7.38 18.78
C TYR A 118 9.04 -6.99 17.34
N ASN A 119 10.03 -6.71 16.50
CA ASN A 119 9.80 -6.38 15.10
C ASN A 119 9.00 -7.48 14.39
N ALA A 120 8.09 -7.08 13.50
CA ALA A 120 7.15 -7.94 12.78
C ALA A 120 6.15 -8.71 13.66
N GLU A 121 6.05 -8.42 14.96
CA GLU A 121 4.97 -8.95 15.79
C GLU A 121 3.66 -8.20 15.53
N MET A 122 2.55 -8.94 15.47
CA MET A 122 1.22 -8.39 15.28
C MET A 122 0.48 -8.21 16.61
N PHE A 123 -0.26 -7.12 16.70
CA PHE A 123 -1.08 -6.77 17.85
C PHE A 123 -2.46 -6.32 17.39
N ASP A 124 -3.43 -6.42 18.28
CA ASP A 124 -4.74 -5.80 18.13
C ASP A 124 -4.87 -4.63 19.09
N VAL A 125 -5.41 -3.51 18.64
CA VAL A 125 -5.73 -2.39 19.53
C VAL A 125 -6.92 -2.79 20.40
N VAL A 126 -6.81 -2.64 21.72
CA VAL A 126 -7.85 -3.03 22.68
C VAL A 126 -8.67 -1.81 23.10
N GLU A 127 -7.99 -0.75 23.53
CA GLU A 127 -8.61 0.42 24.11
C GLU A 127 -7.82 1.68 23.78
N PHE A 128 -8.52 2.81 23.62
CA PHE A 128 -7.90 4.11 23.44
C PHE A 128 -7.76 4.85 24.76
N PRO A 129 -6.74 5.73 24.82
CA PRO A 129 -6.74 6.76 25.83
C PRO A 129 -8.02 7.58 25.77
N ARG A 130 -8.69 7.72 26.91
CA ARG A 130 -9.68 8.80 27.05
C ARG A 130 -8.92 10.11 27.21
N PRO A 131 -9.40 11.23 26.62
CA PRO A 131 -8.76 12.51 26.81
C PRO A 131 -8.61 12.79 28.32
N PRO A 132 -7.44 13.25 28.79
CA PRO A 132 -7.21 13.44 30.21
C PRO A 132 -8.24 14.41 30.78
N THR A 133 -9.00 13.99 31.78
CA THR A 133 -10.02 14.84 32.39
C THR A 133 -9.39 15.71 33.49
N GLY A 134 -8.98 16.92 33.13
CA GLY A 134 -8.98 18.07 34.05
C GLY A 134 -8.08 17.97 35.31
N TRP A 135 -6.96 17.25 35.25
CA TRP A 135 -6.06 17.05 36.40
C TRP A 135 -5.39 18.33 36.91
N HIS A 136 -5.40 19.41 36.13
CA HIS A 136 -4.87 20.70 36.55
C HIS A 136 -5.53 21.25 37.82
N ASN A 137 -6.80 20.90 38.08
CA ASN A 137 -7.53 21.31 39.28
C ASN A 137 -7.38 20.35 40.47
N ALA A 138 -6.82 19.15 40.26
CA ALA A 138 -6.63 18.18 41.33
C ALA A 138 -5.54 18.64 42.33
N THR A 139 -5.73 18.29 43.60
CA THR A 139 -4.73 18.51 44.65
C THR A 139 -3.56 17.55 44.51
N LEU A 140 -2.39 17.90 45.05
CA LEU A 140 -1.21 17.02 45.01
C LEU A 140 -1.47 15.65 45.66
N THR A 141 -2.26 15.60 46.74
CA THR A 141 -2.63 14.36 47.42
C THR A 141 -3.50 13.47 46.53
N GLN A 142 -4.48 14.04 45.83
CA GLN A 142 -5.30 13.31 44.86
C GLN A 142 -4.44 12.75 43.72
N LEU A 143 -3.54 13.57 43.17
CA LEU A 143 -2.65 13.13 42.09
C LEU A 143 -1.71 11.99 42.53
N LYS A 144 -1.21 12.03 43.77
CA LYS A 144 -0.39 10.93 44.31
C LYS A 144 -1.18 9.63 44.46
N ASP A 145 -2.42 9.71 44.94
CA ASP A 145 -3.31 8.54 45.06
C ASP A 145 -3.64 7.94 43.69
N ILE A 146 -3.94 8.78 42.69
CA ILE A 146 -4.18 8.37 41.30
C ILE A 146 -2.92 7.71 40.72
N ALA A 147 -1.76 8.37 40.84
CA ALA A 147 -0.50 7.81 40.35
C ALA A 147 -0.24 6.43 40.96
N GLN A 148 -0.47 6.26 42.26
CA GLN A 148 -0.28 4.99 42.95
C GLN A 148 -1.27 3.92 42.47
N LYS A 149 -2.55 4.25 42.25
CA LYS A 149 -3.55 3.35 41.63
C LYS A 149 -3.17 2.92 40.21
N MET A 150 -2.51 3.80 39.46
CA MET A 150 -1.98 3.51 38.11
C MET A 150 -0.59 2.83 38.12
N CYS A 151 -0.07 2.49 39.31
CA CYS A 151 1.28 1.95 39.50
C CYS A 151 2.40 2.84 38.93
N LEU A 152 2.21 4.16 38.96
CA LEU A 152 3.19 5.18 38.58
C LEU A 152 3.98 5.66 39.81
N PRO A 153 5.22 6.15 39.63
CA PRO A 153 5.94 6.81 40.72
C PRO A 153 5.14 8.02 41.24
N SER A 154 4.94 8.12 42.56
CA SER A 154 4.12 9.17 43.20
C SER A 154 4.96 10.34 43.78
N SER A 155 6.28 10.31 43.65
CA SER A 155 7.18 11.39 44.06
C SER A 155 7.17 12.55 43.06
N GLY A 156 7.55 13.76 43.50
CA GLY A 156 7.69 14.94 42.65
C GLY A 156 6.65 16.04 42.89
N ASN A 157 6.75 17.11 42.09
CA ASN A 157 5.83 18.25 42.16
C ASN A 157 4.51 17.96 41.40
N LYS A 158 3.53 18.84 41.57
CA LYS A 158 2.19 18.71 40.94
C LYS A 158 2.28 18.58 39.42
N ALA A 159 3.05 19.44 38.76
CA ALA A 159 3.17 19.44 37.29
C ALA A 159 3.71 18.10 36.75
N ALA A 160 4.79 17.58 37.35
CA ALA A 160 5.38 16.30 36.92
C ALA A 160 4.47 15.10 37.17
N LEU A 161 3.58 15.15 38.18
CA LEU A 161 2.58 14.11 38.42
C LEU A 161 1.45 14.18 37.40
N VAL A 162 0.95 15.38 37.11
CA VAL A 162 -0.05 15.61 36.05
C VAL A 162 0.47 15.07 34.73
N GLU A 163 1.69 15.46 34.32
CA GLU A 163 2.30 14.97 33.08
C GLU A 163 2.42 13.44 33.03
N ARG A 164 2.82 12.78 34.14
CA ARG A 164 2.90 11.31 34.20
C ARG A 164 1.54 10.64 34.09
N ILE A 165 0.52 11.20 34.74
CA ILE A 165 -0.84 10.69 34.69
C ILE A 165 -1.41 10.89 33.29
N GLU A 166 -1.28 12.09 32.72
CA GLU A 166 -1.71 12.42 31.37
C GLU A 166 -1.02 11.54 30.32
N ASN A 167 0.29 11.30 30.43
CA ASN A 167 1.04 10.41 29.54
C ASN A 167 0.62 8.94 29.67
N LYS A 168 0.18 8.51 30.86
CA LYS A 168 -0.32 7.15 31.08
C LYS A 168 -1.75 7.00 30.59
N GLU A 169 -2.57 8.04 30.78
CA GLU A 169 -3.94 8.12 30.26
C GLU A 169 -3.97 8.28 28.75
N SER A 170 -2.98 8.91 28.14
CA SER A 170 -2.80 9.07 26.69
C SER A 170 -2.24 7.82 26.00
N ALA A 171 -1.97 6.75 26.76
CA ALA A 171 -1.52 5.48 26.21
C ALA A 171 -2.70 4.62 25.73
N PHE A 172 -2.61 4.10 24.51
CA PHE A 172 -3.53 3.08 24.02
C PHE A 172 -3.05 1.69 24.45
N VAL A 173 -3.99 0.76 24.62
CA VAL A 173 -3.71 -0.62 25.00
C VAL A 173 -3.69 -1.48 23.76
N ILE A 174 -2.63 -2.27 23.59
CA ILE A 174 -2.50 -3.25 22.52
C ILE A 174 -2.35 -4.65 23.10
N ARG A 175 -2.86 -5.66 22.42
CA ARG A 175 -2.74 -7.06 22.81
C ARG A 175 -1.93 -7.82 21.79
N SER A 176 -0.88 -8.53 22.23
CA SER A 176 -0.09 -9.38 21.34
C SER A 176 -0.94 -10.53 20.82
N ARG A 177 -0.97 -10.74 19.50
CA ARG A 177 -1.61 -11.92 18.91
C ARG A 177 -0.87 -13.21 19.23
N ARG A 178 0.40 -13.11 19.63
CA ARG A 178 1.25 -14.28 19.96
C ARG A 178 1.11 -14.70 21.42
N SER A 179 1.25 -13.76 22.35
CA SER A 179 1.28 -14.06 23.79
C SER A 179 -0.04 -13.75 24.51
N GLY A 180 -0.91 -12.93 23.92
CA GLY A 180 -2.09 -12.39 24.59
C GLY A 180 -1.76 -11.31 25.64
N GLU A 181 -0.49 -10.97 25.87
CA GLU A 181 -0.10 -9.92 26.82
C GLU A 181 -0.58 -8.54 26.32
N GLU A 182 -1.07 -7.73 27.26
CA GLU A 182 -1.47 -6.35 27.01
C GLU A 182 -0.34 -5.37 27.34
N ILE A 183 -0.14 -4.40 26.46
CA ILE A 183 0.94 -3.41 26.53
C ILE A 183 0.33 -2.03 26.38
N HIS A 184 0.68 -1.12 27.30
CA HIS A 184 0.33 0.29 27.19
C HIS A 184 1.38 1.02 26.36
N VAL A 185 0.95 1.67 25.28
CA VAL A 185 1.80 2.41 24.37
C VAL A 185 1.34 3.87 24.31
N PRO A 186 2.21 4.85 24.57
CA PRO A 186 1.86 6.25 24.35
C PRO A 186 1.50 6.52 22.88
N LEU A 187 0.39 7.22 22.64
CA LEU A 187 -0.14 7.43 21.29
C LEU A 187 0.86 8.16 20.37
N GLU A 188 1.63 9.10 20.91
CA GLU A 188 2.65 9.86 20.17
C GLU A 188 3.77 8.98 19.63
N ARG A 189 3.96 7.78 20.19
CA ARG A 189 4.95 6.79 19.73
C ARG A 189 4.41 5.82 18.68
N PHE A 190 3.15 5.98 18.25
CA PHE A 190 2.51 5.06 17.33
C PHE A 190 3.31 4.90 16.02
N HIS A 191 3.55 6.00 15.29
CA HIS A 191 4.26 5.94 14.00
C HIS A 191 5.73 5.55 14.11
N ASP A 192 6.28 5.65 15.32
CA ASP A 192 7.60 5.13 15.59
C ASP A 192 7.60 3.61 15.69
N MET A 193 6.63 3.05 16.41
CA MET A 193 6.67 1.65 16.81
C MET A 193 5.85 0.75 15.91
N PHE A 194 4.79 1.26 15.27
CA PHE A 194 3.76 0.46 14.63
C PHE A 194 3.36 0.99 13.25
N ARG A 195 2.74 0.08 12.49
CA ARG A 195 1.92 0.39 11.30
C ARG A 195 0.61 -0.36 11.40
N ILE A 196 -0.45 0.17 10.80
CA ILE A 196 -1.67 -0.60 10.58
C ILE A 196 -1.37 -1.82 9.68
N ALA A 197 -2.02 -2.94 9.97
CA ALA A 197 -1.67 -4.26 9.44
C ALA A 197 -2.88 -5.03 8.87
N TYR A 198 -3.87 -4.33 8.30
CA TYR A 198 -4.84 -5.01 7.41
C TYR A 198 -4.13 -5.54 6.17
N CYS A 199 -3.17 -4.78 5.67
CA CYS A 199 -2.22 -5.18 4.64
C CYS A 199 -0.78 -4.85 5.06
N ILE A 200 0.11 -5.83 4.92
CA ILE A 200 1.56 -5.70 5.16
C ILE A 200 2.34 -5.99 3.88
N THR A 201 3.58 -5.50 3.78
CA THR A 201 4.40 -5.88 2.63
C THR A 201 4.96 -7.29 2.79
N VAL A 202 5.27 -7.97 1.67
CA VAL A 202 5.93 -9.28 1.69
C VAL A 202 7.19 -9.29 2.57
N HIS A 203 7.97 -8.21 2.52
CA HIS A 203 9.19 -8.03 3.31
C HIS A 203 8.89 -8.00 4.81
N GLN A 204 7.81 -7.32 5.23
CA GLN A 204 7.39 -7.27 6.63
C GLN A 204 6.78 -8.59 7.11
N SER A 205 6.24 -9.41 6.20
CA SER A 205 5.67 -10.71 6.53
C SER A 205 6.73 -11.81 6.76
N GLN A 206 8.00 -11.54 6.48
CA GLN A 206 9.06 -12.55 6.59
C GLN A 206 9.12 -13.15 8.00
N GLY A 207 9.10 -14.49 8.06
CA GLY A 207 9.10 -15.24 9.33
C GLY A 207 7.73 -15.37 10.00
N GLN A 208 6.68 -14.72 9.49
CA GLN A 208 5.33 -14.89 10.01
C GLN A 208 4.67 -16.17 9.49
N THR A 209 3.74 -16.71 10.27
CA THR A 209 2.88 -17.85 9.88
C THR A 209 1.43 -17.40 9.97
N ILE A 210 0.71 -17.44 8.85
CA ILE A 210 -0.68 -17.03 8.72
C ILE A 210 -1.56 -18.28 8.76
N ARG A 211 -2.48 -18.33 9.73
CA ARG A 211 -3.38 -19.47 9.94
C ARG A 211 -4.77 -19.22 9.39
N GLU A 212 -5.19 -17.98 9.24
CA GLU A 212 -6.41 -17.55 8.59
C GLU A 212 -6.26 -17.46 7.06
N ARG A 213 -7.38 -17.20 6.36
CA ARG A 213 -7.33 -16.88 4.93
C ARG A 213 -6.70 -15.51 4.70
N TYR A 214 -5.91 -15.38 3.63
CA TYR A 214 -5.26 -14.13 3.28
C TYR A 214 -5.16 -13.94 1.77
N THR A 215 -5.19 -12.68 1.35
CA THR A 215 -5.07 -12.30 -0.05
C THR A 215 -3.69 -11.71 -0.34
N ILE A 216 -3.07 -12.18 -1.43
CA ILE A 216 -1.81 -11.69 -1.97
C ILE A 216 -2.14 -10.75 -3.14
N PHE A 217 -1.69 -9.50 -3.05
CA PHE A 217 -1.85 -8.48 -4.07
C PHE A 217 -0.57 -8.31 -4.90
N ASP A 218 -0.73 -7.60 -6.01
CA ASP A 218 0.35 -7.22 -6.93
C ASP A 218 1.04 -8.42 -7.62
N TRP A 219 0.32 -9.51 -7.94
CA TRP A 219 0.95 -10.77 -8.38
C TRP A 219 1.89 -10.64 -9.59
N TYR A 220 1.59 -9.73 -10.51
CA TYR A 220 2.27 -9.57 -11.79
C TYR A 220 3.31 -8.43 -11.84
N LEU A 221 3.99 -8.10 -10.75
CA LEU A 221 4.99 -7.00 -10.70
C LEU A 221 5.96 -6.98 -11.90
N PRO A 222 5.76 -6.09 -12.89
CA PRO A 222 6.58 -6.12 -14.10
C PRO A 222 7.98 -5.53 -13.85
N PHE A 223 8.12 -4.71 -12.81
CA PHE A 223 9.37 -4.00 -12.48
C PHE A 223 10.34 -4.83 -11.63
N LEU A 224 9.95 -6.02 -11.15
CA LEU A 224 10.89 -6.93 -10.50
C LEU A 224 11.54 -7.86 -11.52
N LYS A 225 12.84 -8.09 -11.35
CA LYS A 225 13.56 -9.13 -12.08
C LYS A 225 12.96 -10.51 -11.76
N ASP A 226 13.04 -11.44 -12.69
CA ASP A 226 12.37 -12.75 -12.56
C ASP A 226 12.75 -13.50 -11.28
N GLU A 227 14.04 -13.49 -10.91
CA GLU A 227 14.49 -14.11 -9.66
C GLU A 227 13.89 -13.45 -8.40
N GLU A 228 13.83 -12.11 -8.39
CA GLU A 228 13.28 -11.35 -7.26
C GLU A 228 11.77 -11.57 -7.15
N ARG A 229 11.09 -11.62 -8.29
CA ARG A 229 9.66 -11.94 -8.41
C ARG A 229 9.36 -13.34 -7.90
N ALA A 230 10.14 -14.34 -8.32
CA ALA A 230 9.98 -15.72 -7.86
C ALA A 230 10.19 -15.84 -6.34
N ARG A 231 11.22 -15.18 -5.80
CA ARG A 231 11.49 -15.15 -4.35
C ARG A 231 10.36 -14.46 -3.59
N ALA A 232 9.85 -13.33 -4.08
CA ALA A 232 8.74 -12.61 -3.46
C ALA A 232 7.46 -13.47 -3.43
N LYS A 233 7.11 -14.11 -4.56
CA LYS A 233 6.00 -15.08 -4.66
C LYS A 233 6.16 -16.23 -3.69
N TYR A 234 7.35 -16.81 -3.61
CA TYR A 234 7.65 -17.87 -2.65
C TYR A 234 7.47 -17.41 -1.20
N VAL A 235 7.98 -16.23 -0.84
CA VAL A 235 7.82 -15.69 0.52
C VAL A 235 6.35 -15.50 0.86
N ALA A 236 5.55 -14.92 -0.03
CA ALA A 236 4.12 -14.68 0.19
C ALA A 236 3.32 -15.98 0.33
N LEU A 237 3.55 -16.96 -0.56
CA LEU A 237 2.90 -18.28 -0.50
C LEU A 237 3.31 -19.07 0.75
N SER A 238 4.58 -19.02 1.13
CA SER A 238 5.10 -19.74 2.30
C SER A 238 4.66 -19.17 3.66
N ARG A 239 3.90 -18.06 3.69
CA ARG A 239 3.31 -17.56 4.94
C ARG A 239 2.12 -18.41 5.38
N GLY A 240 1.36 -18.95 4.42
CA GLY A 240 0.18 -19.76 4.69
C GLY A 240 0.50 -21.12 5.28
N THR A 241 -0.34 -21.59 6.19
CA THR A 241 -0.27 -22.98 6.71
C THR A 241 -1.00 -23.99 5.84
N ARG A 242 -1.94 -23.55 5.01
CA ARG A 242 -2.77 -24.37 4.14
C ARG A 242 -2.97 -23.71 2.79
N LYS A 243 -3.06 -24.52 1.73
CA LYS A 243 -3.25 -24.06 0.34
C LYS A 243 -4.59 -23.33 0.16
N ASP A 244 -5.66 -23.84 0.76
CA ASP A 244 -7.02 -23.31 0.65
C ASP A 244 -7.25 -21.98 1.40
N HIS A 245 -6.23 -21.49 2.12
CA HIS A 245 -6.26 -20.20 2.78
C HIS A 245 -5.65 -19.08 1.93
N VAL A 246 -5.00 -19.43 0.82
CA VAL A 246 -4.34 -18.46 -0.05
C VAL A 246 -5.33 -17.99 -1.12
N GLN A 247 -5.43 -16.68 -1.29
CA GLN A 247 -6.07 -16.04 -2.43
C GLN A 247 -5.05 -15.16 -3.14
N ILE A 248 -5.11 -15.08 -4.46
CA ILE A 248 -4.25 -14.22 -5.27
C ILE A 248 -5.13 -13.24 -6.02
N ASP A 249 -4.97 -11.97 -5.70
CA ASP A 249 -5.60 -10.89 -6.43
C ASP A 249 -4.80 -10.63 -7.71
N THR A 250 -5.46 -10.92 -8.84
CA THR A 250 -4.99 -10.66 -10.21
C THR A 250 -5.72 -9.54 -10.88
N SER A 251 -6.67 -8.91 -10.18
CA SER A 251 -7.09 -7.62 -10.66
C SER A 251 -5.81 -6.80 -10.65
N ASP A 252 -5.37 -6.33 -11.81
CA ASP A 252 -4.26 -5.39 -11.94
C ASP A 252 -4.65 -4.04 -11.30
N SER A 253 -5.38 -4.09 -10.19
CA SER A 253 -6.51 -3.22 -9.93
C SER A 253 -6.02 -1.81 -9.76
N VAL A 254 -6.36 -1.01 -10.78
CA VAL A 254 -6.93 0.33 -10.60
C VAL A 254 -5.91 1.40 -10.17
N LEU A 255 -4.66 1.03 -9.84
CA LEU A 255 -3.65 1.99 -9.38
C LEU A 255 -2.71 2.48 -10.47
N TYR A 256 -2.60 1.73 -11.55
CA TYR A 256 -2.06 2.19 -12.80
C TYR A 256 -3.23 2.04 -13.76
N GLY A 257 -3.74 3.11 -14.36
CA GLY A 257 -4.72 2.93 -15.44
C GLY A 257 -4.07 1.97 -16.43
N ASP A 258 -4.69 0.81 -16.66
CA ASP A 258 -4.05 -0.33 -17.36
C ASP A 258 -3.45 0.10 -18.71
N ASP A 259 -4.03 1.11 -19.34
CA ASP A 259 -3.56 1.71 -20.57
C ASP A 259 -2.22 2.47 -20.46
N VAL A 260 -1.97 3.14 -19.33
CA VAL A 260 -0.77 3.96 -19.12
C VAL A 260 0.44 3.08 -18.84
N LEU A 261 0.30 2.03 -18.02
CA LEU A 261 1.41 1.13 -17.72
C LEU A 261 1.71 0.21 -18.92
N LYS A 262 0.67 -0.27 -19.61
CA LYS A 262 0.83 -1.06 -20.84
C LYS A 262 1.51 -0.25 -21.93
N SER A 263 1.07 0.99 -22.18
CA SER A 263 1.74 1.86 -23.16
C SER A 263 3.16 2.23 -22.75
N PHE A 264 3.46 2.43 -21.46
CA PHE A 264 4.82 2.72 -21.00
C PHE A 264 5.78 1.54 -21.28
N ILE A 265 5.33 0.32 -20.98
CA ILE A 265 6.12 -0.88 -21.22
C ILE A 265 6.30 -1.10 -22.73
N GLU A 266 5.24 -0.96 -23.54
CA GLU A 266 5.32 -1.06 -25.00
C GLU A 266 6.24 0.01 -25.61
N HIS A 267 6.26 1.23 -25.08
CA HIS A 267 7.04 2.34 -25.64
C HIS A 267 8.49 2.38 -25.15
N VAL A 268 8.78 1.96 -23.91
CA VAL A 268 10.11 2.11 -23.28
C VAL A 268 10.89 0.80 -23.18
N VAL A 269 10.20 -0.34 -23.16
CA VAL A 269 10.81 -1.66 -22.98
C VAL A 269 10.84 -2.46 -24.29
N LEU A 270 9.85 -2.31 -25.16
CA LEU A 270 9.74 -3.10 -26.40
C LEU A 270 10.22 -2.37 -27.66
N ASN A 271 10.37 -1.04 -27.62
CA ASN A 271 10.98 -0.26 -28.71
C ASN A 271 12.41 0.12 -28.33
N ASP A 272 13.38 -0.71 -28.72
CA ASP A 272 14.82 -0.50 -28.48
C ASP A 272 15.40 0.71 -29.25
N ASP A 273 14.61 1.35 -30.11
CA ASP A 273 15.03 2.45 -30.99
C ASP A 273 14.86 3.86 -30.37
N TYR A 274 14.56 3.98 -29.07
CA TYR A 274 14.39 5.29 -28.44
C TYR A 274 15.74 5.99 -28.22
N VAL A 275 16.12 6.85 -29.16
CA VAL A 275 17.31 7.72 -29.08
C VAL A 275 16.96 9.00 -28.32
N GLY A 276 17.01 8.95 -26.98
CA GLY A 276 16.83 10.10 -26.10
C GLY A 276 16.79 9.72 -24.62
N ASP A 277 16.85 10.71 -23.73
CA ASP A 277 16.69 10.49 -22.29
C ASP A 277 15.31 9.87 -22.01
N LYS A 278 15.29 8.72 -21.32
CA LYS A 278 14.05 8.01 -20.99
C LYS A 278 13.20 8.90 -20.08
N PRO A 279 11.95 9.22 -20.45
CA PRO A 279 11.09 10.03 -19.60
C PRO A 279 10.80 9.28 -18.30
N ASP A 280 10.73 10.00 -17.18
CA ASP A 280 10.21 9.42 -15.95
C ASP A 280 8.73 9.02 -16.12
N PHE A 281 8.29 8.09 -15.27
CA PHE A 281 6.96 7.52 -15.35
C PHE A 281 5.85 8.58 -15.23
N GLU A 282 6.07 9.66 -14.49
CA GLU A 282 5.08 10.71 -14.26
C GLU A 282 4.90 11.57 -15.53
N THR A 283 6.01 11.92 -16.19
CA THR A 283 6.03 12.62 -17.47
C THR A 283 5.37 11.79 -18.57
N PHE A 284 5.63 10.49 -18.60
CA PHE A 284 5.00 9.58 -19.56
C PHE A 284 3.50 9.43 -19.28
N ALA A 285 3.10 9.25 -18.02
CA ALA A 285 1.70 9.12 -17.64
C ALA A 285 0.88 10.37 -17.99
N MET A 286 1.44 11.58 -17.76
CA MET A 286 0.79 12.83 -18.16
C MET A 286 0.64 12.95 -19.68
N ARG A 287 1.68 12.62 -20.47
CA ARG A 287 1.58 12.62 -21.94
C ARG A 287 0.53 11.63 -22.44
N HIS A 288 0.52 10.41 -21.92
CA HIS A 288 -0.44 9.40 -22.33
C HIS A 288 -1.89 9.81 -22.03
N MET A 289 -2.15 10.43 -20.86
CA MET A 289 -3.47 10.96 -20.54
C MET A 289 -3.87 12.10 -21.48
N LEU A 290 -2.95 13.01 -21.82
CA LEU A 290 -3.20 14.09 -22.77
C LEU A 290 -3.50 13.57 -24.18
N ASP A 291 -2.76 12.57 -24.65
CA ASP A 291 -2.94 11.95 -25.96
C ASP A 291 -4.29 11.23 -26.06
N LYS A 292 -4.73 10.56 -24.98
CA LYS A 292 -6.07 9.96 -24.92
C LYS A 292 -7.18 11.01 -24.93
N HIS A 293 -7.03 12.10 -24.18
CA HIS A 293 -7.98 13.20 -24.19
C HIS A 293 -8.06 13.86 -25.57
N HIS A 294 -6.93 14.02 -26.24
CA HIS A 294 -6.86 14.53 -27.61
C HIS A 294 -7.53 13.58 -28.60
N ALA A 295 -7.24 12.27 -28.54
CA ALA A 295 -7.87 11.27 -29.40
C ALA A 295 -9.39 11.22 -29.21
N TRP A 296 -9.85 11.25 -27.96
CA TRP A 296 -11.28 11.33 -27.64
C TRP A 296 -11.92 12.62 -28.17
N ALA A 297 -11.25 13.77 -28.05
CA ALA A 297 -11.75 15.04 -28.58
C ALA A 297 -11.84 15.03 -30.12
N VAL A 298 -10.86 14.43 -30.81
CA VAL A 298 -10.85 14.26 -32.27
C VAL A 298 -11.98 13.33 -32.72
N GLU A 299 -12.16 12.19 -32.04
CA GLU A 299 -13.22 11.23 -32.36
C GLU A 299 -14.61 11.82 -32.10
N THR A 300 -14.77 12.59 -31.00
CA THR A 300 -16.01 13.29 -30.67
C THR A 300 -16.33 14.36 -31.72
N ARG A 301 -15.31 15.11 -32.20
CA ARG A 301 -15.46 16.08 -33.28
C ARG A 301 -15.84 15.42 -34.61
N ALA A 302 -15.27 14.26 -34.92
CA ALA A 302 -15.62 13.49 -36.11
C ALA A 302 -17.07 13.01 -36.07
N LYS A 303 -17.51 12.42 -34.95
CA LYS A 303 -18.90 12.00 -34.73
C LYS A 303 -19.90 13.15 -34.79
N HIS A 304 -19.52 14.33 -34.29
CA HIS A 304 -20.35 15.54 -34.38
C HIS A 304 -20.41 16.12 -35.81
N ASN A 305 -19.38 15.95 -36.64
CA ASN A 305 -19.39 16.36 -38.04
C ASN A 305 -20.22 15.42 -38.95
N GLU A 306 -20.42 14.16 -38.55
CA GLU A 306 -21.29 13.20 -39.25
C GLU A 306 -22.79 13.39 -38.95
N LEU A 307 -23.11 14.01 -37.81
CA LEU A 307 -24.47 14.44 -37.49
C LEU A 307 -24.78 15.73 -38.26
N PHE A 308 -25.51 15.58 -39.37
CA PHE A 308 -26.02 16.68 -40.18
C PHE A 308 -27.01 17.54 -39.36
N VAL A 309 -26.50 18.54 -38.65
CA VAL A 309 -27.34 19.53 -37.95
C VAL A 309 -27.83 20.54 -39.00
N PRO A 310 -29.16 20.74 -39.18
CA PRO A 310 -29.67 21.76 -40.08
C PRO A 310 -29.11 23.13 -39.69
N ARG A 311 -28.66 23.91 -40.68
CA ARG A 311 -28.16 25.27 -40.50
C ARG A 311 -29.22 26.12 -39.81
N GLY A 312 -29.09 26.29 -38.50
CA GLY A 312 -29.98 27.14 -37.74
C GLY A 312 -30.03 26.81 -36.26
N MET A 313 -28.89 26.75 -35.56
CA MET A 313 -28.81 27.06 -34.12
C MET A 313 -27.35 27.23 -33.69
N CYS A 314 -27.05 28.37 -33.07
CA CYS A 314 -25.73 28.85 -32.65
C CYS A 314 -25.11 28.09 -31.46
N THR A 315 -25.21 26.77 -31.39
CA THR A 315 -24.68 25.97 -30.28
C THR A 315 -23.31 25.35 -30.58
N LEU A 316 -23.01 25.05 -31.85
CA LEU A 316 -21.76 24.37 -32.23
C LEU A 316 -20.51 25.28 -32.13
N ALA A 317 -20.63 26.57 -32.48
CA ALA A 317 -19.53 27.52 -32.37
C ALA A 317 -19.14 27.76 -30.90
N VAL A 318 -20.14 27.92 -30.02
CA VAL A 318 -19.93 28.14 -28.58
C VAL A 318 -19.27 26.93 -27.91
N TYR A 319 -19.66 25.69 -28.29
CA TYR A 319 -19.02 24.49 -27.76
C TYR A 319 -17.58 24.31 -28.26
N THR A 320 -17.31 24.65 -29.52
CA THR A 320 -15.96 24.55 -30.08
C THR A 320 -15.04 25.58 -29.42
N GLU A 321 -15.51 26.82 -29.24
CA GLU A 321 -14.78 27.86 -28.51
C GLU A 321 -14.57 27.49 -27.03
N LEU A 322 -15.53 26.84 -26.38
CA LEU A 322 -15.40 26.38 -25.00
C LEU A 322 -14.37 25.25 -24.87
N ILE A 323 -14.35 24.30 -25.81
CA ILE A 323 -13.37 23.20 -25.84
C ILE A 323 -11.97 23.76 -26.11
N ASP A 324 -11.83 24.65 -27.09
CA ASP A 324 -10.53 25.28 -27.40
C ASP A 324 -10.03 26.13 -26.23
N ALA A 325 -10.93 26.83 -25.52
CA ALA A 325 -10.58 27.58 -24.30
C ALA A 325 -10.13 26.67 -23.15
N VAL A 326 -10.79 25.51 -22.96
CA VAL A 326 -10.37 24.51 -21.94
C VAL A 326 -9.02 23.88 -22.31
N VAL A 327 -8.79 23.58 -23.59
CA VAL A 327 -7.51 23.02 -24.06
C VAL A 327 -6.38 24.03 -23.88
N GLU A 328 -6.60 25.31 -24.19
CA GLU A 328 -5.61 26.36 -23.98
C GLU A 328 -5.37 26.67 -22.50
N ASP A 329 -6.40 26.61 -21.63
CA ASP A 329 -6.21 26.78 -20.18
C ASP A 329 -5.44 25.61 -19.55
N VAL A 330 -5.70 24.37 -20.00
CA VAL A 330 -4.93 23.18 -19.61
C VAL A 330 -3.47 23.30 -20.08
N ARG A 331 -3.21 23.75 -21.31
CA ARG A 331 -1.85 24.02 -21.81
C ARG A 331 -1.16 25.12 -21.03
N ALA A 332 -1.84 26.24 -20.79
CA ALA A 332 -1.30 27.36 -20.03
C ALA A 332 -1.02 26.97 -18.57
N THR A 333 -1.82 26.07 -17.99
CA THR A 333 -1.61 25.53 -16.65
C THR A 333 -0.42 24.57 -16.63
N ALA A 334 -0.29 23.69 -17.62
CA ALA A 334 0.88 22.81 -17.76
C ALA A 334 2.18 23.60 -17.97
N ILE A 335 2.16 24.67 -18.78
CA ILE A 335 3.30 25.57 -18.97
C ILE A 335 3.63 26.30 -17.66
N ARG A 336 2.63 26.77 -16.90
CA ARG A 336 2.83 27.44 -15.60
C ARG A 336 3.41 26.48 -14.55
N VAL A 337 2.93 25.24 -14.49
CA VAL A 337 3.48 24.21 -13.61
C VAL A 337 4.93 23.89 -13.99
N ASN A 338 5.22 23.73 -15.28
CA ASN A 338 6.59 23.48 -15.76
C ASN A 338 7.54 24.67 -15.50
N ALA A 339 7.07 25.90 -15.70
CA ALA A 339 7.82 27.11 -15.38
C ALA A 339 8.04 27.29 -13.87
N ALA A 340 7.05 26.95 -13.04
CA ALA A 340 7.19 26.96 -11.58
C ALA A 340 8.19 25.89 -11.09
N CYS A 341 8.19 24.69 -11.70
CA CYS A 341 9.17 23.65 -11.43
C CYS A 341 10.59 24.09 -11.82
N LEU A 342 10.75 24.79 -12.95
CA LEU A 342 12.05 25.35 -13.38
C LEU A 342 12.50 26.53 -12.51
N ALA A 343 11.57 27.33 -11.99
CA ALA A 343 11.87 28.46 -11.09
C ALA A 343 12.20 28.02 -9.64
N CYS A 344 11.86 26.79 -9.26
CA CYS A 344 12.14 26.24 -7.92
C CYS A 344 13.49 25.49 -7.82
N VAL A 345 14.35 25.56 -8.85
CA VAL A 345 15.73 25.07 -8.76
C VAL A 345 16.65 26.22 -8.32
N PRO A 346 17.11 26.29 -7.06
CA PRO A 346 18.15 27.24 -6.72
C PRO A 346 19.48 26.77 -7.33
N MET A 347 19.99 27.56 -8.28
CA MET A 347 21.41 27.57 -8.61
C MET A 347 22.19 28.08 -7.40
N SER A 348 22.99 27.20 -6.78
CA SER A 348 24.34 27.58 -6.32
C SER A 348 25.21 26.33 -6.18
N ILE A 349 25.88 25.95 -7.27
CA ILE A 349 27.21 25.35 -7.18
C ILE A 349 28.16 26.55 -7.21
N ASP A 350 28.70 26.89 -6.03
CA ASP A 350 29.99 27.55 -5.80
C ASP A 350 29.97 28.29 -4.46
N THR A 351 30.36 27.62 -3.37
CA THR A 351 31.43 28.12 -2.49
C THR A 351 31.97 26.98 -1.60
N CYS A 352 33.30 26.95 -1.51
CA CYS A 352 34.25 26.04 -0.87
C CYS A 352 34.01 25.57 0.58
N LEU A 353 34.78 24.53 0.94
CA LEU A 353 35.51 24.32 2.21
C LEU A 353 34.76 24.43 3.54
#